data_AF-A0AAW7F925-F1
#
_entry.id   AF-A0AAW7F925-F1
#
_cell.length_a   1.000
_cell.length_b   1.000
_cell.length_c   1.000
_cell.angle_alpha   90.00
_cell.angle_beta   90.00
_cell.angle_gamma   90.00
#
_symmetry.space_group_name_H-M   'P 1'
#
loop_
_entity.id
_entity.type
_entity.pdbx_description
1 polymer ?
#
loop_
_entity_poly.entity_id
_entity_poly.type
_entity_poly.pdbx_seq_one_letter_code
_entity_poly.pdbx_strand_id
1 'polypeptide(L)'
;MSRKKPVTLSFAMKKYINTVSSEKKGWRQELYRMNVINRYDIASLLMHEITSVDISNYRDERLGTMHEKTKKPISGNTVRLELAFLSSVFKLAQVEWGVCNSNPVSAVRKPKIGKGRERRLLKNEERKISRHFELCDHQMYVIFHLALETAMRQGEILGLLWENVNLSIGVAHLPETKNGTWRDVPLSKRARELLLQMTPKVCGRVFTFTSNSFKSKWRKNILLLKIDDLRFHDLRHEAISRLFELGTLNMIEVASISGHKSLAMLKRYTHLKAYQLVRKIDAKVKTVNKIASYFTPYPAIGKITNDGYSITFIDFDEFVVTGATKDETMSNAAVELLRKLAIAAQQGKKIASPGQLAKVTDDVVLINPLM
;
A
#
# COMPACT_ATOMS: atom_id res chain seq x y z
N MET A 1 -31.73 21.09 40.78
CA MET A 1 -31.13 20.78 39.46
C MET A 1 -30.32 21.97 39.00
N SER A 2 -29.01 21.83 38.79
CA SER A 2 -28.16 22.91 38.26
C SER A 2 -28.62 23.24 36.84
N ARG A 3 -29.06 24.49 36.60
CA ARG A 3 -29.56 24.97 35.31
C ARG A 3 -28.38 25.09 34.36
N LYS A 4 -28.17 24.08 33.52
CA LYS A 4 -27.05 24.05 32.56
C LYS A 4 -27.21 25.16 31.54
N LYS A 5 -26.10 25.80 31.17
CA LYS A 5 -26.11 26.83 30.12
C LYS A 5 -26.61 26.21 28.81
N PRO A 6 -27.61 26.82 28.13
CA PRO A 6 -28.09 26.33 26.85
C PRO A 6 -27.00 26.54 25.80
N VAL A 7 -26.37 25.44 25.37
CA VAL A 7 -25.33 25.44 24.36
C VAL A 7 -25.71 24.42 23.29
N THR A 8 -25.79 24.88 22.04
CA THR A 8 -26.06 24.01 20.89
C THR A 8 -24.82 23.20 20.50
N LEU A 9 -25.02 22.06 19.84
CA LEU A 9 -23.91 21.26 19.31
C LEU A 9 -23.06 22.04 18.31
N SER A 10 -23.68 22.83 17.43
CA SER A 10 -22.99 23.68 16.46
C SER A 10 -22.04 24.68 17.15
N PHE A 11 -22.50 25.35 18.21
CA PHE A 11 -21.65 26.25 18.99
C PHE A 11 -20.51 25.49 19.68
N ALA A 12 -20.82 24.35 20.30
CA ALA A 12 -19.83 23.51 20.98
C ALA A 12 -18.72 23.04 20.03
N MET A 13 -19.07 22.57 18.83
CA MET A 13 -18.10 22.17 17.81
C MET A 13 -17.25 23.36 17.33
N LYS A 14 -17.86 24.52 17.07
CA LYS A 14 -17.12 25.72 16.66
C LYS A 14 -16.13 26.17 17.73
N LYS A 15 -16.55 26.17 19.00
CA LYS A 15 -15.67 26.46 20.14
C LYS A 15 -14.50 25.47 20.18
N TYR A 16 -14.78 24.16 20.09
CA TYR A 16 -13.76 23.12 20.08
C TYR A 16 -12.74 23.29 18.95
N ILE A 17 -13.20 23.65 17.74
CA ILE A 17 -12.30 23.88 16.61
C ILE A 17 -11.33 25.03 16.91
N ASN A 18 -11.83 26.13 17.48
CA ASN A 18 -11.04 27.33 17.73
C ASN A 18 -10.07 27.16 18.90
N THR A 19 -10.44 26.41 19.94
CA THR A 19 -9.64 26.30 21.17
C THR A 19 -8.76 25.06 21.23
N VAL A 20 -9.18 23.94 20.65
CA VAL A 20 -8.47 22.65 20.78
C VAL A 20 -7.97 22.14 19.43
N SER A 21 -8.81 22.19 18.39
CA SER A 21 -8.39 21.64 17.09
C SER A 21 -7.28 22.46 16.44
N SER A 22 -7.28 23.79 16.60
CA SER A 22 -6.32 24.72 16.00
C SER A 22 -4.84 24.35 16.27
N GLU A 23 -4.56 23.76 17.42
CA GLU A 23 -3.21 23.29 17.80
C GLU A 23 -2.83 21.94 17.19
N LYS A 24 -3.80 21.20 16.62
CA LYS A 24 -3.56 19.88 16.03
C LYS A 24 -3.11 19.97 14.58
N LYS A 25 -2.13 19.13 14.20
CA LYS A 25 -1.75 18.92 12.78
C LYS A 25 -2.94 18.53 11.87
N GLY A 26 -3.99 17.95 12.45
CA GLY A 26 -5.20 17.48 11.75
C GLY A 26 -6.42 18.40 11.81
N TRP A 27 -6.27 19.67 12.19
CA TRP A 27 -7.39 20.59 12.43
C TRP A 27 -8.30 20.77 11.21
N ARG A 28 -7.75 20.84 10.00
CA ARG A 28 -8.54 20.98 8.75
C ARG A 28 -9.51 19.81 8.55
N GLN A 29 -9.13 18.60 8.95
CA GLN A 29 -10.02 17.44 8.86
C GLN A 29 -11.12 17.49 9.92
N GLU A 30 -10.84 18.01 11.11
CA GLU A 30 -11.88 18.25 12.13
C GLU A 30 -12.84 19.37 11.70
N LEU A 31 -12.32 20.46 11.13
CA LEU A 31 -13.14 21.54 10.55
C LEU A 31 -14.07 21.02 9.44
N TYR A 32 -13.56 20.18 8.54
CA TYR A 32 -14.38 19.56 7.51
C TYR A 32 -15.53 18.74 8.11
N ARG A 33 -15.25 17.94 9.16
CA ARG A 33 -16.27 17.14 9.86
C ARG A 33 -17.33 18.03 10.51
N MET A 34 -16.92 19.11 11.19
CA MET A 34 -17.85 20.08 11.74
C MET A 34 -18.78 20.64 10.66
N ASN A 35 -18.23 21.10 9.53
CA ASN A 35 -19.01 21.65 8.43
C ASN A 35 -19.99 20.65 7.80
N VAL A 36 -19.67 19.36 7.88
CA VAL A 36 -20.56 18.28 7.45
C VAL A 36 -21.66 18.06 8.48
N ILE A 37 -21.33 17.94 9.77
CA ILE A 37 -22.29 17.70 10.86
C ILE A 37 -23.29 18.87 10.95
N ASN A 38 -22.82 20.11 10.74
CA ASN A 38 -23.67 21.32 10.75
C ASN A 38 -24.77 21.36 9.69
N ARG A 39 -24.79 20.42 8.73
CA ARG A 39 -25.85 20.30 7.72
C ARG A 39 -27.04 19.46 8.18
N TYR A 40 -26.95 18.87 9.38
CA TYR A 40 -27.94 17.94 9.92
C TYR A 40 -28.57 18.53 11.19
N ASP A 41 -29.81 18.14 11.45
CA ASP A 41 -30.64 18.71 12.54
C ASP A 41 -30.00 18.54 13.93
N ILE A 42 -29.22 17.48 14.14
CA ILE A 42 -28.49 17.27 15.40
C ILE A 42 -27.60 18.47 15.80
N ALA A 43 -27.15 19.27 14.84
CA ALA A 43 -26.29 20.42 15.11
C ALA A 43 -27.02 21.58 15.82
N SER A 44 -28.34 21.70 15.67
CA SER A 44 -29.14 22.75 16.32
C SER A 44 -29.59 22.36 17.73
N LEU A 45 -29.59 21.07 18.06
CA LEU A 45 -29.98 20.55 19.38
C LEU A 45 -29.04 21.03 20.50
N LEU A 46 -29.60 21.17 21.71
CA LEU A 46 -28.83 21.52 22.89
C LEU A 46 -28.02 20.32 23.39
N MET A 47 -26.77 20.58 23.77
CA MET A 47 -25.81 19.55 24.20
C MET A 47 -26.30 18.67 25.35
N HIS A 48 -27.20 19.17 26.21
CA HIS A 48 -27.76 18.40 27.33
C HIS A 48 -29.02 17.60 26.95
N GLU A 49 -29.62 17.88 25.80
CA GLU A 49 -30.81 17.18 25.28
C GLU A 49 -30.41 16.05 24.32
N ILE A 50 -29.22 16.12 23.71
CA ILE A 50 -28.75 15.09 22.77
C ILE A 50 -28.54 13.76 23.48
N THR A 51 -29.26 12.74 23.02
CA THR A 51 -29.22 11.37 23.49
C THR A 51 -28.42 10.46 22.55
N SER A 52 -28.21 9.20 22.95
CA SER A 52 -27.63 8.19 22.07
C SER A 52 -28.50 7.84 20.86
N VAL A 53 -29.81 8.11 20.94
CA VAL A 53 -30.75 7.90 19.83
C VAL A 53 -30.47 8.92 18.73
N ASP A 54 -30.31 10.20 19.08
CA ASP A 54 -29.99 11.27 18.13
C ASP A 54 -28.67 11.01 17.39
N ILE A 55 -27.65 10.54 18.13
CA ILE A 55 -26.35 10.17 17.54
C ILE A 55 -26.49 8.94 16.63
N SER A 56 -27.36 7.98 16.96
CA SER A 56 -27.62 6.81 16.11
C SER A 56 -28.39 7.19 14.85
N ASN A 57 -29.38 8.06 14.95
CA ASN A 57 -30.13 8.60 13.82
C ASN A 57 -29.19 9.34 12.86
N TYR A 58 -28.33 10.23 13.39
CA TYR A 58 -27.29 10.89 12.59
C TYR A 58 -26.37 9.88 11.91
N ARG A 59 -25.88 8.86 12.63
CA ARG A 59 -25.03 7.81 12.05
C ARG A 59 -25.72 7.13 10.86
N ASP A 60 -26.98 6.73 11.03
CA ASP A 60 -27.70 5.95 10.02
C ASP A 60 -28.06 6.81 8.81
N GLU A 61 -28.48 8.05 9.03
CA GLU A 61 -28.71 9.03 7.96
C GLU A 61 -27.42 9.32 7.15
N ARG A 62 -26.28 9.50 7.83
CA ARG A 62 -24.99 9.70 7.17
C ARG A 62 -24.55 8.49 6.36
N LEU A 63 -24.81 7.27 6.84
CA LEU A 63 -24.53 6.04 6.10
C LEU A 63 -25.42 5.88 4.87
N GLY A 64 -26.67 6.35 4.94
CA GLY A 64 -27.60 6.38 3.81
C GLY A 64 -27.30 7.47 2.77
N THR A 65 -26.51 8.48 3.12
CA THR A 65 -26.18 9.60 2.22
C THR A 65 -25.23 9.14 1.09
N MET A 66 -25.47 9.64 -0.13
CA MET A 66 -24.59 9.43 -1.27
C MET A 66 -23.51 10.52 -1.36
N HIS A 67 -22.26 10.13 -1.61
CA HIS A 67 -21.18 11.08 -1.82
C HIS A 67 -21.34 11.78 -3.18
N GLU A 68 -21.48 13.11 -3.15
CA GLU A 68 -21.80 13.97 -4.31
C GLU A 68 -20.95 13.67 -5.56
N LYS A 69 -19.62 13.59 -5.40
CA LYS A 69 -18.68 13.37 -6.52
C LYS A 69 -18.54 11.93 -6.99
N THR A 70 -18.64 10.95 -6.09
CA THR A 70 -18.35 9.55 -6.42
C THR A 70 -19.63 8.75 -6.63
N LYS A 71 -20.80 9.30 -6.30
CA LYS A 71 -22.11 8.66 -6.33
C LYS A 71 -22.14 7.31 -5.61
N LYS A 72 -21.28 7.16 -4.60
CA LYS A 72 -21.16 5.97 -3.74
C LYS A 72 -21.65 6.31 -2.34
N PRO A 73 -22.19 5.34 -1.58
CA PRO A 73 -22.52 5.53 -0.18
C PRO A 73 -21.31 6.03 0.62
N ILE A 74 -21.55 6.87 1.62
CA ILE A 74 -20.47 7.33 2.52
C ILE A 74 -19.87 6.12 3.23
N SER A 75 -18.53 6.02 3.22
CA SER A 75 -17.85 4.89 3.86
C SER A 75 -18.08 4.89 5.37
N GLY A 76 -18.28 3.72 5.96
CA GLY A 76 -18.44 3.59 7.42
C GLY A 76 -17.25 4.15 8.21
N ASN A 77 -16.05 4.17 7.63
CA ASN A 77 -14.89 4.80 8.26
C ASN A 77 -14.99 6.33 8.32
N THR A 78 -15.64 6.97 7.33
CA THR A 78 -15.92 8.42 7.34
C THR A 78 -16.82 8.76 8.52
N VAL A 79 -17.96 8.06 8.64
CA VAL A 79 -18.91 8.26 9.75
C VAL A 79 -18.26 7.96 11.09
N ARG A 80 -17.43 6.91 11.18
CA ARG A 80 -16.68 6.58 12.41
C ARG A 80 -15.75 7.72 12.84
N LEU A 81 -15.13 8.43 11.90
CA LEU A 81 -14.27 9.59 12.21
C LEU A 81 -15.08 10.83 12.61
N GLU A 82 -16.28 11.02 12.03
CA GLU A 82 -17.24 12.04 12.47
C GLU A 82 -17.71 11.75 13.92
N LEU A 83 -18.07 10.50 14.24
CA LEU A 83 -18.42 10.07 15.60
C LEU A 83 -17.23 10.23 16.58
N ALA A 84 -16.00 9.92 16.16
CA ALA A 84 -14.82 10.12 17.01
C ALA A 84 -14.59 11.61 17.33
N PHE A 85 -14.83 12.49 16.35
CA PHE A 85 -14.80 13.94 16.56
C PHE A 85 -15.89 14.39 17.53
N LEU A 86 -17.15 13.99 17.32
CA LEU A 86 -18.26 14.27 18.24
C LEU A 86 -17.96 13.79 19.66
N SER A 87 -17.45 12.56 19.81
CA SER A 87 -17.08 12.01 21.12
C SER A 87 -16.05 12.88 21.85
N SER A 88 -15.11 13.48 21.11
CA SER A 88 -14.10 14.38 21.70
C SER A 88 -14.71 15.71 22.13
N VAL A 89 -15.62 16.27 21.30
CA VAL A 89 -16.37 17.49 21.63
C VAL A 89 -17.23 17.29 22.88
N PHE A 90 -17.99 16.19 22.95
CA PHE A 90 -18.81 15.86 24.12
C PHE A 90 -17.97 15.60 25.37
N LYS A 91 -16.79 14.98 25.24
CA LYS A 91 -15.90 14.75 26.38
C LYS A 91 -15.41 16.09 26.96
N LEU A 92 -14.99 17.02 26.11
CA LEU A 92 -14.57 18.36 26.55
C LEU A 92 -15.75 19.14 27.15
N ALA A 93 -16.91 19.08 26.50
CA ALA A 93 -18.13 19.74 26.95
C ALA A 93 -18.63 19.23 28.32
N GLN A 94 -18.45 17.94 28.59
CA GLN A 94 -18.75 17.31 29.86
C GLN A 94 -17.76 17.74 30.95
N VAL A 95 -16.45 17.61 30.68
CA VAL A 95 -15.41 17.74 31.71
C VAL A 95 -15.06 19.19 32.01
N GLU A 96 -14.92 20.02 30.98
CA GLU A 96 -14.42 21.39 31.15
C GLU A 96 -15.52 22.45 31.08
N TRP A 97 -16.55 22.24 30.26
CA TRP A 97 -17.59 23.26 30.07
C TRP A 97 -18.84 23.05 30.94
N GLY A 98 -19.02 21.84 31.49
CA GLY A 98 -20.17 21.49 32.32
C GLY A 98 -21.53 21.54 31.62
N VAL A 99 -21.56 21.55 30.27
CA VAL A 99 -22.79 21.78 29.50
C VAL A 99 -23.59 20.50 29.19
N CYS A 100 -23.01 19.32 29.38
CA CYS A 100 -23.69 18.03 29.25
C CYS A 100 -23.31 17.08 30.41
N ASN A 101 -24.14 16.08 30.70
CA ASN A 101 -23.90 15.15 31.83
C ASN A 101 -23.04 13.94 31.41
N SER A 102 -23.20 13.51 30.17
CA SER A 102 -22.58 12.31 29.63
C SER A 102 -22.14 12.53 28.19
N ASN A 103 -21.40 11.57 27.66
CA ASN A 103 -21.06 11.51 26.25
C ASN A 103 -22.00 10.51 25.56
N PRO A 104 -23.03 10.95 24.82
CA PRO A 104 -24.00 10.06 24.18
C PRO A 104 -23.35 9.16 23.11
N VAL A 105 -22.20 9.58 22.55
CA VAL A 105 -21.50 8.85 21.48
C VAL A 105 -20.90 7.53 21.97
N SER A 106 -20.55 7.40 23.25
CA SER A 106 -19.94 6.17 23.77
C SER A 106 -20.91 4.99 23.80
N ALA A 107 -22.22 5.26 23.91
CA ALA A 107 -23.27 4.24 23.89
C ALA A 107 -23.62 3.78 22.46
N VAL A 108 -23.19 4.51 21.43
CA VAL A 108 -23.55 4.21 20.04
C VAL A 108 -22.60 3.21 19.40
N ARG A 109 -23.18 2.14 18.84
CA ARG A 109 -22.44 1.17 18.03
C ARG A 109 -21.85 1.84 16.80
N LYS A 110 -20.54 1.72 16.63
CA LYS A 110 -19.81 2.29 15.50
C LYS A 110 -19.90 1.38 14.25
N PRO A 111 -19.88 1.95 13.03
CA PRO A 111 -19.80 1.16 11.81
C PRO A 111 -18.58 0.24 11.81
N LYS A 112 -18.72 -0.95 11.21
CA LYS A 112 -17.59 -1.87 11.03
C LYS A 112 -16.50 -1.20 10.17
N ILE A 113 -15.25 -1.39 10.57
CA ILE A 113 -14.11 -0.97 9.77
C ILE A 113 -14.05 -1.89 8.55
N GLY A 114 -14.09 -1.30 7.34
CA GLY A 114 -13.97 -2.05 6.10
C GLY A 114 -12.61 -2.75 5.99
N LYS A 115 -12.53 -3.76 5.13
CA LYS A 115 -11.26 -4.46 4.86
C LYS A 115 -10.20 -3.49 4.36
N GLY A 116 -8.95 -3.69 4.80
CA GLY A 116 -7.81 -2.94 4.29
C GLY A 116 -7.61 -3.21 2.80
N ARG A 117 -7.16 -2.20 2.05
CA ARG A 117 -6.86 -2.35 0.63
C ARG A 117 -5.73 -3.36 0.41
N GLU A 118 -5.89 -4.26 -0.57
CA GLU A 118 -4.95 -5.36 -0.89
C GLU A 118 -4.34 -5.27 -2.30
N ARG A 119 -4.56 -4.14 -2.97
CA ARG A 119 -4.02 -3.89 -4.30
C ARG A 119 -2.48 -3.89 -4.28
N ARG A 120 -1.88 -4.85 -4.98
CA ARG A 120 -0.43 -4.97 -5.25
C ARG A 120 -0.12 -4.43 -6.64
N LEU A 121 1.07 -3.87 -6.86
CA LEU A 121 1.49 -3.41 -8.19
C LEU A 121 1.85 -4.63 -9.05
N LEU A 122 1.30 -4.74 -10.24
CA LEU A 122 1.64 -5.85 -11.15
C LEU A 122 2.92 -5.53 -11.94
N LYS A 123 3.67 -6.57 -12.31
CA LYS A 123 4.95 -6.41 -13.04
C LYS A 123 4.78 -5.68 -14.39
N ASN A 124 3.70 -5.96 -15.11
CA ASN A 124 3.38 -5.29 -16.37
C ASN A 124 3.02 -3.81 -16.15
N GLU A 125 2.29 -3.49 -15.08
CA GLU A 125 1.97 -2.11 -14.69
C GLU A 125 3.23 -1.34 -14.30
N GLU A 126 4.11 -1.95 -13.50
CA GLU A 126 5.41 -1.37 -13.12
C GLU A 126 6.24 -1.00 -14.35
N ARG A 127 6.37 -1.93 -15.30
CA ARG A 127 7.09 -1.69 -16.57
C ARG A 127 6.46 -0.53 -17.36
N LYS A 128 5.13 -0.51 -17.50
CA LYS A 128 4.39 0.56 -18.19
C LYS A 128 4.61 1.92 -17.54
N ILE A 129 4.43 2.00 -16.22
CA ILE A 129 4.59 3.24 -15.44
C ILE A 129 6.04 3.74 -15.51
N SER A 130 7.01 2.82 -15.31
CA SER A 130 8.44 3.14 -15.36
C SER A 130 8.82 3.75 -16.71
N ARG A 131 8.51 3.06 -17.82
CA ARG A 131 8.85 3.53 -19.17
C ARG A 131 8.18 4.87 -19.50
N HIS A 132 6.92 5.03 -19.09
CA HIS A 132 6.18 6.28 -19.31
C HIS A 132 6.84 7.47 -18.59
N PHE A 133 7.18 7.33 -17.31
CA PHE A 133 7.81 8.42 -16.58
C PHE A 133 9.25 8.68 -17.00
N GLU A 134 10.01 7.65 -17.39
CA GLU A 134 11.36 7.82 -17.91
C GLU A 134 11.40 8.76 -19.11
N LEU A 135 10.38 8.67 -19.98
CA LEU A 135 10.27 9.51 -21.18
C LEU A 135 9.65 10.89 -20.91
N CYS A 136 8.65 10.96 -20.01
CA CYS A 136 7.83 12.17 -19.88
C CYS A 136 8.13 13.05 -18.67
N ASP A 137 8.64 12.47 -17.57
CA ASP A 137 8.88 13.20 -16.33
C ASP A 137 9.86 12.45 -15.42
N HIS A 138 11.12 12.89 -15.46
CA HIS A 138 12.19 12.28 -14.69
C HIS A 138 11.97 12.34 -13.17
N GLN A 139 11.36 13.41 -12.63
CA GLN A 139 11.08 13.46 -11.19
C GLN A 139 10.05 12.42 -10.79
N MET A 140 9.00 12.22 -11.61
CA MET A 140 8.00 11.17 -11.37
C MET A 140 8.62 9.78 -11.46
N TYR A 141 9.57 9.57 -12.37
CA TYR A 141 10.32 8.32 -12.49
C TYR A 141 11.08 7.99 -11.20
N VAL A 142 11.87 8.96 -10.71
CA VAL A 142 12.65 8.80 -9.47
C VAL A 142 11.73 8.61 -8.26
N ILE A 143 10.66 9.41 -8.12
CA ILE A 143 9.70 9.27 -7.01
C ILE A 143 9.01 7.90 -7.02
N PHE A 144 8.64 7.40 -8.19
CA PHE A 144 8.00 6.09 -8.35
C PHE A 144 8.90 4.96 -7.87
N HIS A 145 10.15 4.92 -8.34
CA HIS A 145 11.10 3.88 -7.96
C HIS A 145 11.54 4.02 -6.50
N LEU A 146 11.75 5.24 -6.00
CA LEU A 146 12.06 5.46 -4.58
C LEU A 146 10.96 4.95 -3.66
N ALA A 147 9.68 5.09 -4.04
CA ALA A 147 8.58 4.55 -3.25
C ALA A 147 8.65 3.02 -3.13
N LEU A 148 9.07 2.33 -4.19
CA LEU A 148 9.25 0.88 -4.23
C LEU A 148 10.48 0.40 -3.46
N GLU A 149 11.57 1.17 -3.48
CA GLU A 149 12.83 0.81 -2.82
C GLU A 149 12.82 1.09 -1.31
N THR A 150 12.13 2.14 -0.86
CA THR A 150 12.26 2.65 0.52
C THR A 150 11.02 2.45 1.38
N ALA A 151 9.89 2.08 0.76
CA ALA A 151 8.58 2.05 1.41
C ALA A 151 8.15 3.38 2.08
N MET A 152 8.79 4.51 1.79
CA MET A 152 8.44 5.80 2.39
C MET A 152 7.00 6.23 2.08
N ARG A 153 6.39 7.03 2.97
CA ARG A 153 5.09 7.66 2.66
C ARG A 153 5.29 8.73 1.59
N GLN A 154 4.26 9.00 0.78
CA GLN A 154 4.30 10.06 -0.24
C GLN A 154 4.81 11.40 0.32
N GLY A 155 4.31 11.83 1.48
CA GLY A 155 4.75 13.08 2.10
C GLY A 155 6.21 13.06 2.57
N GLU A 156 6.75 11.89 2.94
CA GLU A 156 8.14 11.72 3.33
C GLU A 156 9.05 11.84 2.09
N ILE A 157 8.67 11.19 0.97
CA ILE A 157 9.41 11.30 -0.30
C ILE A 157 9.42 12.74 -0.81
N LEU A 158 8.24 13.36 -0.93
CA LEU A 158 8.13 14.72 -1.48
C LEU A 158 8.72 15.79 -0.55
N GLY A 159 8.82 15.49 0.74
CA GLY A 159 9.41 16.37 1.75
C GLY A 159 10.91 16.18 1.94
N LEU A 160 11.55 15.29 1.17
CA LEU A 160 12.96 14.98 1.32
C LEU A 160 13.84 16.21 1.01
N LEU A 161 14.82 16.45 1.87
CA LEU A 161 15.79 17.54 1.76
C LEU A 161 17.18 16.97 1.55
N TRP A 162 17.99 17.61 0.71
CA TRP A 162 19.34 17.16 0.39
C TRP A 162 20.24 17.12 1.62
N GLU A 163 20.13 18.10 2.52
CA GLU A 163 20.88 18.13 3.78
C GLU A 163 20.57 16.93 4.71
N ASN A 164 19.46 16.23 4.49
CA ASN A 164 19.06 15.06 5.25
C ASN A 164 19.35 13.74 4.51
N VAL A 165 20.04 13.78 3.38
CA VAL A 165 20.36 12.58 2.58
C VAL A 165 21.86 12.37 2.55
N ASN A 166 22.32 11.30 3.20
CA ASN A 166 23.69 10.86 3.15
C ASN A 166 23.84 9.69 2.17
N LEU A 167 24.31 9.98 0.95
CA LEU A 167 24.47 8.97 -0.11
C LEU A 167 25.68 8.04 0.11
N SER A 168 26.73 8.50 0.81
CA SER A 168 27.91 7.65 1.08
C SER A 168 27.56 6.53 2.04
N ILE A 169 26.92 6.86 3.16
CA ILE A 169 26.40 5.91 4.14
C ILE A 169 25.15 5.18 3.60
N GLY A 170 24.36 5.85 2.76
CA GLY A 170 23.12 5.32 2.21
C GLY A 170 21.95 5.43 3.18
N VAL A 171 21.79 6.58 3.81
CA VAL A 171 20.71 6.85 4.77
C VAL A 171 20.04 8.19 4.44
N ALA A 172 18.71 8.19 4.47
CA ALA A 172 17.90 9.40 4.46
C ALA A 172 17.27 9.63 5.83
N HIS A 173 17.59 10.75 6.47
CA HIS A 173 17.04 11.16 7.75
C HIS A 173 15.68 11.85 7.56
N LEU A 174 14.66 11.44 8.32
CA LEU A 174 13.34 12.06 8.31
C LEU A 174 13.10 12.74 9.67
N PRO A 175 13.32 14.06 9.80
CA PRO A 175 13.36 14.75 11.10
C PRO A 175 12.00 14.85 11.80
N GLU A 176 10.89 14.95 11.06
CA GLU A 176 9.57 14.87 11.66
C GLU A 176 8.55 14.25 10.70
N THR A 177 8.12 13.03 11.01
CA THR A 177 7.09 12.34 10.21
C THR A 177 5.67 12.63 10.75
N LYS A 178 4.63 12.26 9.99
CA LYS A 178 3.20 12.33 10.40
C LYS A 178 2.91 11.69 11.79
N ASN A 179 3.83 10.87 12.28
CA ASN A 179 3.76 10.11 13.52
C ASN A 179 4.55 10.73 14.68
N GLY A 180 5.15 11.91 14.53
CA GLY A 180 5.84 12.65 15.60
C GLY A 180 7.13 12.01 16.08
N THR A 181 7.74 11.16 15.26
CA THR A 181 9.04 10.53 15.54
C THR A 181 9.91 10.71 14.31
N TRP A 182 11.17 11.08 14.55
CA TRP A 182 12.21 11.03 13.55
C TRP A 182 12.51 9.56 13.23
N ARG A 183 13.03 9.30 12.04
CA ARG A 183 13.53 7.96 11.67
C ARG A 183 14.50 8.05 10.51
N ASP A 184 15.39 7.08 10.45
CA ASP A 184 16.31 6.90 9.34
C ASP A 184 15.79 5.84 8.37
N VAL A 185 15.91 6.14 7.08
CA VAL A 185 15.52 5.25 5.99
C VAL A 185 16.79 4.75 5.30
N PRO A 186 17.09 3.44 5.33
CA PRO A 186 18.19 2.92 4.55
C PRO A 186 17.86 3.01 3.06
N LEU A 187 18.85 3.41 2.26
CA LEU A 187 18.76 3.55 0.82
C LEU A 187 19.49 2.38 0.17
N SER A 188 18.75 1.59 -0.63
CA SER A 188 19.36 0.55 -1.46
C SER A 188 20.34 1.17 -2.47
N LYS A 189 21.21 0.34 -3.07
CA LYS A 189 22.09 0.79 -4.16
C LYS A 189 21.30 1.50 -5.25
N ARG A 190 20.15 0.95 -5.64
CA ARG A 190 19.26 1.53 -6.66
C ARG A 190 18.63 2.84 -6.20
N ALA A 191 18.19 2.94 -4.95
CA ALA A 191 17.66 4.20 -4.41
C ALA A 191 18.70 5.33 -4.45
N ARG A 192 19.97 5.03 -4.16
CA ARG A 192 21.07 6.00 -4.26
C ARG A 192 21.35 6.41 -5.70
N GLU A 193 21.40 5.46 -6.63
CA GLU A 193 21.58 5.73 -8.07
C GLU A 193 20.47 6.66 -8.59
N LEU A 194 19.22 6.43 -8.20
CA LEU A 194 18.07 7.27 -8.56
C LEU A 194 18.18 8.69 -7.98
N LEU A 195 18.65 8.83 -6.75
CA LEU A 195 18.88 10.15 -6.15
C LEU A 195 20.03 10.89 -6.85
N LEU A 196 21.11 10.20 -7.22
CA LEU A 196 22.22 10.82 -7.96
C LEU A 196 21.79 11.40 -9.31
N GLN A 197 20.72 10.88 -9.92
CA GLN A 197 20.15 11.43 -11.16
C GLN A 197 19.42 12.78 -10.95
N MET A 198 19.06 13.14 -9.72
CA MET A 198 18.32 14.37 -9.38
C MET A 198 19.21 15.61 -9.20
N THR A 199 20.47 15.54 -9.64
CA THR A 199 21.53 16.56 -9.44
C THR A 199 21.66 16.96 -7.96
N PRO A 200 22.48 16.24 -7.17
CA PRO A 200 22.68 16.51 -5.75
C PRO A 200 23.03 17.98 -5.47
N LYS A 201 22.43 18.54 -4.42
CA LYS A 201 22.69 19.90 -3.94
C LYS A 201 23.13 19.84 -2.48
N VAL A 202 23.71 20.93 -1.99
CA VAL A 202 24.11 21.04 -0.57
C VAL A 202 22.88 21.11 0.34
N CYS A 203 21.85 21.87 -0.07
CA CYS A 203 20.64 22.03 0.71
C CYS A 203 19.39 22.22 -0.17
N GLY A 204 18.22 22.07 0.45
CA GLY A 204 16.91 22.30 -0.15
C GLY A 204 16.20 21.00 -0.58
N ARG A 205 15.01 21.17 -1.16
CA ARG A 205 14.17 20.02 -1.54
C ARG A 205 14.77 19.20 -2.68
N VAL A 206 14.68 17.88 -2.54
CA VAL A 206 15.01 16.92 -3.61
C VAL A 206 13.96 17.01 -4.74
N PHE A 207 12.68 17.19 -4.39
CA PHE A 207 11.58 17.26 -5.35
C PHE A 207 10.83 18.59 -5.26
N THR A 208 10.34 19.07 -6.40
CA THR A 208 9.63 20.37 -6.48
C THR A 208 8.11 20.23 -6.30
N PHE A 209 7.60 19.00 -6.19
CA PHE A 209 6.18 18.75 -6.07
C PHE A 209 5.58 19.11 -4.71
N THR A 210 4.42 19.74 -4.75
CA THR A 210 3.51 19.76 -3.60
C THR A 210 2.73 18.44 -3.53
N SER A 211 2.18 18.09 -2.36
CA SER A 211 1.34 16.90 -2.21
C SER A 211 0.14 16.89 -3.17
N ASN A 212 -0.48 18.04 -3.42
CA ASN A 212 -1.67 18.11 -4.27
C ASN A 212 -1.32 18.04 -5.75
N SER A 213 -0.29 18.78 -6.21
CA SER A 213 0.15 18.71 -7.61
C SER A 213 0.62 17.31 -7.99
N PHE A 214 1.36 16.64 -7.10
CA PHE A 214 1.75 15.25 -7.29
C PHE A 214 0.55 14.30 -7.42
N LYS A 215 -0.42 14.37 -6.50
CA LYS A 215 -1.59 13.47 -6.52
C LYS A 215 -2.41 13.62 -7.80
N SER A 216 -2.59 14.86 -8.26
CA SER A 216 -3.29 15.14 -9.52
C SER A 216 -2.52 14.58 -10.71
N LYS A 217 -1.19 14.80 -10.76
CA LYS A 217 -0.33 14.27 -11.82
C LYS A 217 -0.29 12.75 -11.85
N TRP A 218 -0.17 12.09 -10.70
CA TRP A 218 -0.25 10.64 -10.57
C TRP A 218 -1.58 10.11 -11.13
N ARG A 219 -2.72 10.65 -10.66
CA ARG A 219 -4.05 10.22 -11.15
C ARG A 219 -4.20 10.37 -12.66
N LYS A 220 -3.76 11.50 -13.24
CA LYS A 220 -3.84 11.74 -14.67
C LYS A 220 -3.05 10.70 -15.47
N ASN A 221 -1.83 10.38 -15.04
CA ASN A 221 -0.99 9.41 -15.74
C ASN A 221 -1.47 7.97 -15.58
N ILE A 222 -1.95 7.56 -14.40
CA ILE A 222 -2.54 6.23 -14.20
C ILE A 222 -3.78 6.03 -15.07
N LEU A 223 -4.62 7.06 -15.20
CA LEU A 223 -5.78 7.02 -16.10
C LEU A 223 -5.35 6.93 -17.57
N LEU A 224 -4.36 7.72 -17.99
CA LEU A 224 -3.80 7.69 -19.35
C LEU A 224 -3.26 6.30 -19.70
N LEU A 225 -2.58 5.66 -18.76
CA LEU A 225 -2.01 4.32 -18.94
C LEU A 225 -3.06 3.18 -18.84
N LYS A 226 -4.33 3.53 -18.61
CA LYS A 226 -5.44 2.58 -18.42
C LYS A 226 -5.14 1.55 -17.32
N ILE A 227 -4.58 2.01 -16.21
CA ILE A 227 -4.27 1.18 -15.04
C ILE A 227 -5.40 1.32 -14.03
N ASP A 228 -6.10 0.22 -13.79
CA ASP A 228 -7.28 0.22 -12.94
C ASP A 228 -6.93 0.24 -11.46
N ASP A 229 -7.55 1.20 -10.77
CA ASP A 229 -7.56 1.33 -9.32
C ASP A 229 -6.16 1.14 -8.70
N LEU A 230 -5.16 1.92 -9.14
CA LEU A 230 -3.83 1.99 -8.53
C LEU A 230 -3.58 3.38 -7.92
N ARG A 231 -3.38 3.42 -6.60
CA ARG A 231 -3.02 4.64 -5.86
C ARG A 231 -1.53 4.65 -5.60
N PHE A 232 -0.93 5.83 -5.52
CA PHE A 232 0.49 5.93 -5.16
C PHE A 232 0.81 5.29 -3.80
N HIS A 233 -0.12 5.32 -2.84
CA HIS A 233 0.07 4.65 -1.55
C HIS A 233 0.13 3.12 -1.65
N ASP A 234 -0.39 2.53 -2.72
CA ASP A 234 -0.30 1.09 -2.98
C ASP A 234 1.15 0.69 -3.27
N LEU A 235 2.00 1.60 -3.75
CA LEU A 235 3.44 1.35 -3.92
C LEU A 235 4.16 1.11 -2.59
N ARG A 236 3.71 1.76 -1.52
CA ARG A 236 4.23 1.49 -0.18
C ARG A 236 3.80 0.10 0.30
N HIS A 237 2.56 -0.31 0.04
CA HIS A 237 2.12 -1.68 0.30
C HIS A 237 2.96 -2.69 -0.48
N GLU A 238 3.23 -2.40 -1.75
CA GLU A 238 4.10 -3.19 -2.62
C GLU A 238 5.52 -3.31 -2.06
N ALA A 239 6.14 -2.18 -1.69
CA ALA A 239 7.49 -2.13 -1.15
C ALA A 239 7.63 -2.96 0.14
N ILE A 240 6.68 -2.84 1.07
CA ILE A 240 6.70 -3.60 2.33
C ILE A 240 6.63 -5.10 2.06
N SER A 241 5.71 -5.51 1.18
CA SER A 241 5.61 -6.91 0.77
C SER A 241 6.91 -7.40 0.12
N ARG A 242 7.55 -6.61 -0.76
CA ARG A 242 8.87 -6.97 -1.34
C ARG A 242 9.93 -7.16 -0.25
N LEU A 243 9.97 -6.27 0.75
CA LEU A 243 10.90 -6.40 1.88
C LEU A 243 10.70 -7.72 2.66
N PHE A 244 9.45 -8.15 2.88
CA PHE A 244 9.18 -9.46 3.49
C PHE A 244 9.57 -10.62 2.56
N GLU A 245 9.31 -10.49 1.25
CA GLU A 245 9.62 -11.50 0.23
C GLU A 245 11.13 -11.69 0.00
N LEU A 246 11.96 -10.70 0.33
CA LEU A 246 13.43 -10.85 0.36
C LEU A 246 13.86 -11.94 1.35
N GLY A 247 13.11 -12.14 2.42
CA GLY A 247 13.39 -13.14 3.45
C GLY A 247 14.63 -12.82 4.31
N THR A 248 15.38 -11.77 4.05
CA THR A 248 16.55 -11.39 4.85
C THR A 248 16.20 -10.59 6.10
N LEU A 249 15.08 -9.85 6.05
CA LEU A 249 14.67 -8.94 7.12
C LEU A 249 13.63 -9.58 8.04
N ASN A 250 13.71 -9.25 9.32
CA ASN A 250 12.71 -9.57 10.33
C ASN A 250 11.61 -8.49 10.40
N MET A 251 10.54 -8.77 11.13
CA MET A 251 9.38 -7.87 11.20
C MET A 251 9.72 -6.51 11.84
N ILE A 252 10.65 -6.47 12.79
CA ILE A 252 11.08 -5.26 13.49
C ILE A 252 11.91 -4.37 12.54
N GLU A 253 12.82 -4.97 11.78
CA GLU A 253 13.61 -4.28 10.76
C GLU A 253 12.70 -3.67 9.69
N VAL A 254 11.74 -4.44 9.16
CA VAL A 254 10.76 -3.92 8.20
C VAL A 254 9.90 -2.82 8.85
N ALA A 255 9.53 -2.93 10.12
CA ALA A 255 8.80 -1.89 10.84
C ALA A 255 9.61 -0.59 10.98
N SER A 256 10.91 -0.69 11.25
CA SER A 256 11.84 0.44 11.32
C SER A 256 11.97 1.14 9.96
N ILE A 257 12.25 0.36 8.90
CA ILE A 257 12.40 0.86 7.51
C ILE A 257 11.12 1.54 7.03
N SER A 258 9.96 0.95 7.32
CA SER A 258 8.68 1.48 6.87
C SER A 258 8.11 2.55 7.83
N GLY A 259 8.56 2.64 9.08
CA GLY A 259 8.00 3.56 10.08
C GLY A 259 6.58 3.19 10.54
N HIS A 260 6.33 1.91 10.80
CA HIS A 260 5.10 1.43 11.46
C HIS A 260 5.30 1.43 12.98
N LYS A 261 4.36 2.05 13.72
CA LYS A 261 4.40 2.05 15.20
C LYS A 261 3.93 0.72 15.81
N SER A 262 3.03 0.03 15.14
CA SER A 262 2.47 -1.24 15.63
C SER A 262 2.76 -2.36 14.65
N LEU A 263 3.38 -3.42 15.16
CA LEU A 263 3.66 -4.64 14.40
C LEU A 263 2.36 -5.33 13.93
N ALA A 264 1.24 -5.09 14.61
CA ALA A 264 -0.07 -5.60 14.18
C ALA A 264 -0.44 -5.13 12.77
N MET A 265 0.01 -3.94 12.35
CA MET A 265 -0.21 -3.43 11.00
C MET A 265 0.57 -4.20 9.93
N LEU A 266 1.65 -4.88 10.32
CA LEU A 266 2.50 -5.65 9.42
C LEU A 266 2.08 -7.12 9.30
N LYS A 267 1.25 -7.64 10.20
CA LYS A 267 0.76 -9.04 10.19
C LYS A 267 0.20 -9.48 8.83
N ARG A 268 -0.39 -8.54 8.08
CA ARG A 268 -0.94 -8.84 6.74
C ARG A 268 0.11 -9.16 5.66
N TYR A 269 1.38 -8.81 5.89
CA TYR A 269 2.48 -9.11 4.98
C TYR A 269 3.27 -10.34 5.40
N THR A 270 2.99 -10.85 6.61
CA THR A 270 3.71 -11.98 7.20
C THR A 270 3.07 -13.32 6.85
N HIS A 271 2.11 -13.34 5.91
CA HIS A 271 1.65 -14.56 5.27
C HIS A 271 2.78 -15.10 4.38
N LEU A 272 3.87 -15.51 5.03
CA LEU A 272 4.99 -16.20 4.43
C LEU A 272 4.43 -17.47 3.82
N LYS A 273 4.50 -17.57 2.51
CA LYS A 273 4.10 -18.79 1.83
C LYS A 273 5.09 -19.87 2.23
N ALA A 274 4.63 -21.09 2.52
CA ALA A 274 5.47 -22.16 3.09
C ALA A 274 6.79 -22.36 2.34
N TYR A 275 6.80 -22.24 1.00
CA TYR A 275 8.02 -22.34 0.19
C TYR A 275 9.09 -21.25 0.47
N GLN A 276 8.68 -20.07 0.96
CA GLN A 276 9.62 -19.00 1.36
C GLN A 276 10.32 -19.34 2.68
N LEU A 277 9.65 -20.11 3.54
CA LEU A 277 10.24 -20.64 4.78
C LEU A 277 11.21 -21.77 4.47
N VAL A 278 10.91 -22.62 3.48
CA VAL A 278 11.82 -23.69 3.00
C VAL A 278 13.19 -23.12 2.66
N ARG A 279 13.26 -22.02 1.88
CA ARG A 279 14.55 -21.36 1.57
C ARG A 279 15.32 -20.87 2.80
N LYS A 280 14.64 -20.49 3.89
CA LYS A 280 15.30 -20.09 5.15
C LYS A 280 15.75 -21.29 5.97
N ILE A 281 14.98 -22.36 5.97
CA ILE A 281 15.33 -23.64 6.59
C ILE A 281 16.56 -24.23 5.87
N ASP A 282 16.54 -24.21 4.54
CA ASP A 282 17.61 -24.72 3.67
C ASP A 282 18.83 -23.78 3.58
N ALA A 283 18.73 -22.53 4.05
CA ALA A 283 19.83 -21.56 3.99
C ALA A 283 21.08 -21.98 4.79
N LYS A 284 20.95 -22.99 5.67
CA LYS A 284 22.07 -23.66 6.35
C LYS A 284 22.84 -24.66 5.45
N VAL A 285 22.30 -25.05 4.30
CA VAL A 285 22.91 -26.02 3.37
C VAL A 285 23.46 -25.27 2.14
N LYS A 286 24.51 -24.47 2.34
CA LYS A 286 24.87 -23.41 1.38
C LYS A 286 25.81 -23.76 0.23
N THR A 287 26.18 -25.02 0.02
CA THR A 287 27.13 -25.36 -1.06
C THR A 287 26.58 -26.33 -2.10
N VAL A 288 25.59 -27.16 -1.76
CA VAL A 288 25.11 -28.24 -2.65
C VAL A 288 23.86 -27.84 -3.46
N ASN A 289 23.05 -26.88 -2.98
CA ASN A 289 21.71 -26.61 -3.54
C ASN A 289 21.58 -25.47 -4.57
N LYS A 290 22.68 -24.82 -5.01
CA LYS A 290 22.57 -23.82 -6.09
C LYS A 290 22.16 -24.45 -7.43
N ILE A 291 22.56 -25.70 -7.69
CA ILE A 291 22.21 -26.39 -8.94
C ILE A 291 20.79 -27.00 -8.85
N ALA A 292 20.32 -27.37 -7.66
CA ALA A 292 18.99 -27.96 -7.46
C ALA A 292 17.84 -27.06 -7.95
N SER A 293 17.98 -25.73 -7.87
CA SER A 293 16.95 -24.80 -8.39
C SER A 293 16.82 -24.80 -9.92
N TYR A 294 17.78 -25.37 -10.64
CA TYR A 294 17.70 -25.56 -12.10
C TYR A 294 16.88 -26.79 -12.47
N PHE A 295 16.60 -27.66 -11.49
CA PHE A 295 15.91 -28.92 -11.70
C PHE A 295 14.50 -28.95 -11.10
N THR A 296 13.96 -27.79 -10.76
CA THR A 296 12.58 -27.67 -10.29
C THR A 296 11.61 -27.72 -11.47
N PRO A 297 10.52 -28.52 -11.41
CA PRO A 297 9.52 -28.55 -12.47
C PRO A 297 8.86 -27.18 -12.71
N TYR A 298 8.63 -26.84 -13.98
CA TYR A 298 7.95 -25.60 -14.39
C TYR A 298 6.51 -25.87 -14.82
N PRO A 299 5.55 -25.03 -14.42
CA PRO A 299 4.19 -25.12 -14.92
C PRO A 299 4.12 -24.68 -16.39
N ALA A 300 3.42 -25.46 -17.19
CA ALA A 300 3.12 -25.16 -18.59
C ALA A 300 1.67 -25.52 -18.92
N ILE A 301 1.13 -24.88 -19.96
CA ILE A 301 -0.21 -25.16 -20.47
C ILE A 301 -0.08 -26.09 -21.66
N GLY A 302 -0.67 -27.27 -21.55
CA GLY A 302 -0.74 -28.25 -22.62
C GLY A 302 -2.04 -28.08 -23.42
N LYS A 303 -1.95 -27.99 -24.75
CA LYS A 303 -3.12 -27.88 -25.64
C LYS A 303 -2.98 -28.80 -26.85
N ILE A 304 -4.07 -29.49 -27.18
CA ILE A 304 -4.21 -30.22 -28.44
C ILE A 304 -4.38 -29.20 -29.56
N THR A 305 -3.60 -29.36 -30.62
CA THR A 305 -3.64 -28.54 -31.85
C THR A 305 -3.99 -29.44 -33.04
N ASN A 306 -4.39 -28.83 -34.17
CA ASN A 306 -4.75 -29.60 -35.38
C ASN A 306 -3.62 -30.53 -35.86
N ASP A 307 -2.36 -30.16 -35.60
CA ASP A 307 -1.16 -30.88 -36.05
C ASP A 307 -0.42 -31.61 -34.91
N GLY A 308 -1.05 -31.79 -33.73
CA GLY A 308 -0.45 -32.52 -32.61
C GLY A 308 -0.72 -31.92 -31.22
N TYR A 309 0.34 -31.75 -30.41
CA TYR A 309 0.25 -31.21 -29.05
C TYR A 309 1.24 -30.06 -28.85
N SER A 310 0.84 -29.06 -28.06
CA SER A 310 1.64 -27.88 -27.76
C SER A 310 1.74 -27.64 -26.26
N ILE A 311 2.92 -27.26 -25.79
CA ILE A 311 3.24 -26.93 -24.40
C ILE A 311 3.76 -25.50 -24.35
N THR A 312 3.04 -24.62 -23.64
CA THR A 312 3.41 -23.22 -23.47
C THR A 312 3.86 -22.95 -22.04
N PHE A 313 5.10 -22.50 -21.86
CA PHE A 313 5.62 -22.18 -20.53
C PHE A 313 5.17 -20.78 -20.08
N ILE A 314 4.56 -20.71 -18.91
CA ILE A 314 3.93 -19.49 -18.40
C ILE A 314 4.97 -18.46 -17.93
N ASP A 315 6.12 -18.94 -17.47
CA ASP A 315 7.15 -18.11 -16.81
C ASP A 315 8.19 -17.51 -17.78
N PHE A 316 8.08 -17.82 -19.07
CA PHE A 316 9.01 -17.37 -20.09
C PHE A 316 8.29 -16.62 -21.20
N ASP A 317 8.92 -15.58 -21.72
CA ASP A 317 8.44 -14.89 -22.91
C ASP A 317 8.60 -15.82 -24.13
N GLU A 318 7.51 -16.01 -24.88
CA GLU A 318 7.47 -16.72 -26.17
C GLU A 318 8.15 -18.11 -26.14
N PHE A 319 7.83 -18.92 -25.13
CA PHE A 319 8.37 -20.28 -25.02
C PHE A 319 7.29 -21.35 -25.21
N VAL A 320 7.26 -21.91 -26.41
CA VAL A 320 6.33 -22.95 -26.81
C VAL A 320 7.10 -24.12 -27.42
N VAL A 321 6.72 -25.34 -27.05
CA VAL A 321 7.25 -26.58 -27.63
C VAL A 321 6.08 -27.35 -28.23
N THR A 322 6.23 -27.80 -29.47
CA THR A 322 5.19 -28.54 -30.21
C THR A 322 5.72 -29.89 -30.66
N GLY A 323 4.85 -30.89 -30.73
CA GLY A 323 5.20 -32.23 -31.21
C GLY A 323 3.97 -33.01 -31.68
N ALA A 324 4.19 -34.18 -32.28
CA ALA A 324 3.12 -34.97 -32.87
C ALA A 324 2.23 -35.63 -31.80
N THR A 325 2.83 -36.08 -30.69
CA THR A 325 2.12 -36.70 -29.56
C THR A 325 2.36 -35.95 -28.25
N LYS A 326 1.47 -36.16 -27.27
CA LYS A 326 1.60 -35.55 -25.94
C LYS A 326 2.92 -35.96 -25.27
N ASP A 327 3.24 -37.25 -25.26
CA ASP A 327 4.42 -37.78 -24.55
C ASP A 327 5.74 -37.32 -25.19
N GLU A 328 5.81 -37.31 -26.52
CA GLU A 328 6.95 -36.76 -27.26
C GLU A 328 7.13 -35.26 -26.97
N THR A 329 6.04 -34.50 -26.97
CA THR A 329 6.07 -33.06 -26.69
C THR A 329 6.53 -32.79 -25.25
N MET A 330 6.11 -33.61 -24.29
CA MET A 330 6.54 -33.51 -22.88
C MET A 330 8.05 -33.76 -22.74
N SER A 331 8.60 -34.77 -23.40
CA SER A 331 10.03 -35.08 -23.40
C SER A 331 10.85 -33.96 -24.07
N ASN A 332 10.43 -33.52 -25.25
CA ASN A 332 11.08 -32.39 -25.95
C ASN A 332 11.02 -31.10 -25.12
N ALA A 333 9.91 -30.86 -24.41
CA ALA A 333 9.76 -29.71 -23.53
C ALA A 333 10.69 -29.77 -22.31
N ALA A 334 10.96 -30.95 -21.76
CA ALA A 334 11.93 -31.12 -20.68
C ALA A 334 13.35 -30.77 -21.15
N VAL A 335 13.76 -31.29 -22.31
CA VAL A 335 15.08 -31.04 -22.91
C VAL A 335 15.26 -29.56 -23.23
N GLU A 336 14.29 -28.92 -23.89
CA GLU A 336 14.37 -27.50 -24.24
C GLU A 336 14.32 -26.58 -23.00
N LEU A 337 13.55 -26.95 -21.98
CA LEU A 337 13.56 -26.25 -20.69
C LEU A 337 14.95 -26.33 -20.05
N LEU A 338 15.54 -27.52 -19.96
CA LEU A 338 16.89 -27.71 -19.40
C LEU A 338 17.93 -26.89 -20.15
N ARG A 339 17.91 -26.94 -21.49
CA ARG A 339 18.81 -26.15 -22.34
C ARG A 339 18.68 -24.66 -22.07
N LYS A 340 17.45 -24.13 -21.99
CA LYS A 340 17.19 -22.71 -21.74
C LYS A 340 17.67 -22.28 -20.35
N LEU A 341 17.46 -23.12 -19.34
CA LEU A 341 17.96 -22.90 -17.97
C LEU A 341 19.49 -22.92 -17.90
N ALA A 342 20.13 -23.85 -18.61
CA ALA A 342 21.59 -23.97 -18.68
C ALA A 342 22.24 -22.75 -19.37
N ILE A 343 21.69 -22.29 -20.49
CA ILE A 343 22.18 -21.08 -21.19
C ILE A 343 22.05 -19.84 -20.29
N ALA A 344 20.93 -19.69 -19.57
CA ALA A 344 20.75 -18.59 -18.62
C ALA A 344 21.78 -18.64 -17.49
N ALA A 345 22.10 -19.84 -16.98
CA ALA A 345 23.13 -20.08 -15.98
C ALA A 345 24.51 -19.63 -16.48
N GLN A 346 24.90 -20.09 -17.69
CA GLN A 346 26.18 -19.80 -18.31
C GLN A 346 26.40 -18.30 -18.51
N GLN A 347 25.34 -17.57 -18.85
CA GLN A 347 25.38 -16.12 -19.06
C GLN A 347 25.26 -15.30 -17.76
N GLY A 348 25.20 -15.95 -16.59
CA GLY A 348 25.00 -15.28 -15.30
C GLY A 348 23.66 -14.54 -15.18
N LYS A 349 22.68 -14.86 -16.04
CA LYS A 349 21.36 -14.23 -16.04
C LYS A 349 20.48 -14.84 -14.95
N LYS A 350 19.67 -13.98 -14.31
CA LYS A 350 18.69 -14.44 -13.33
C LYS A 350 17.59 -15.22 -14.03
N ILE A 351 17.39 -16.46 -13.61
CA ILE A 351 16.38 -17.37 -14.13
C ILE A 351 15.01 -16.96 -13.60
N ALA A 352 13.98 -17.07 -14.44
CA ALA A 352 12.59 -16.93 -14.01
C ALA A 352 12.26 -18.04 -13.01
N SER A 353 11.85 -17.72 -11.78
CA SER A 353 11.39 -18.76 -10.85
C SER A 353 10.04 -19.31 -11.30
N PRO A 354 9.74 -20.62 -11.10
CA PRO A 354 8.44 -21.19 -11.42
C PRO A 354 7.31 -20.37 -10.78
N GLY A 355 6.31 -20.02 -11.58
CA GLY A 355 5.19 -19.17 -11.21
C GLY A 355 4.26 -19.85 -10.21
N GLN A 356 3.49 -19.03 -9.47
CA GLN A 356 2.41 -19.54 -8.63
C GLN A 356 1.18 -19.80 -9.49
N LEU A 357 0.70 -21.04 -9.47
CA LEU A 357 -0.56 -21.41 -10.12
C LEU A 357 -1.72 -20.68 -9.43
N ALA A 358 -2.45 -19.84 -10.19
CA ALA A 358 -3.58 -19.07 -9.66
C ALA A 358 -4.82 -19.95 -9.43
N LYS A 359 -5.07 -20.92 -10.32
CA LYS A 359 -6.03 -22.03 -10.23
C LYS A 359 -5.50 -23.19 -11.07
N VAL A 360 -5.51 -24.41 -10.55
CA VAL A 360 -5.18 -25.62 -11.31
C VAL A 360 -6.35 -25.91 -12.25
N THR A 361 -6.10 -25.95 -13.56
CA THR A 361 -7.03 -26.43 -14.58
C THR A 361 -6.49 -27.76 -15.14
N ASP A 362 -7.34 -28.59 -15.75
CA ASP A 362 -6.95 -29.91 -16.27
C ASP A 362 -5.85 -29.83 -17.37
N ASP A 363 -5.69 -28.67 -17.99
CA ASP A 363 -4.70 -28.40 -19.04
C ASP A 363 -3.30 -28.01 -18.51
N VAL A 364 -3.10 -27.93 -17.18
CA VAL A 364 -1.80 -27.58 -16.59
C VAL A 364 -0.95 -28.82 -16.42
N VAL A 365 0.23 -28.82 -17.03
CA VAL A 365 1.26 -29.85 -16.88
C VAL A 365 2.50 -29.29 -16.17
N LEU A 366 3.20 -30.14 -15.42
CA LEU A 366 4.49 -29.81 -14.82
C LEU A 366 5.59 -30.48 -15.64
N ILE A 367 6.50 -29.67 -16.19
CA ILE A 367 7.65 -30.15 -16.96
C ILE A 367 8.86 -30.20 -16.05
N ASN A 368 9.35 -31.41 -15.79
CA ASN A 368 10.61 -31.61 -15.08
C ASN A 368 11.77 -31.52 -16.08
N PRO A 369 12.73 -30.59 -15.93
CA PRO A 369 13.88 -30.48 -16.82
C PRO A 369 14.87 -31.67 -16.77
N LEU A 370 14.69 -32.62 -15.83
CA LEU A 370 15.48 -33.86 -15.75
C LEU A 370 14.73 -35.10 -16.24
N MET A 371 13.49 -34.96 -16.73
CA MET A 371 12.72 -36.09 -17.28
C MET A 371 13.20 -36.52 -18.66
#